data_AF-A0A9P8GCE9-F1
#
_entry.id   AF-A0A9P8GCE9-F1
#
_cell.length_a   1.000
_cell.length_b   1.000
_cell.length_c   1.000
_cell.angle_alpha   90.00
_cell.angle_beta   90.00
_cell.angle_gamma   90.00
#
_symmetry.space_group_name_H-M   'P 1'
#
loop_
_entity.id
_entity.type
_entity.pdbx_description
1 polymer ?
#
loop_
_entity_poly.entity_id
_entity_poly.type
_entity_poly.pdbx_seq_one_letter_code
_entity_poly.pdbx_strand_id
1 'polypeptide(L)'
;MIFRKQSAEIEILKQQIYAQDQHIRTQNTKLKYFRSINDLNSAWKSACDQKDEIIKHQQQKLERLGSTIDAAKQLHIENKKLYKDLHMQELEIKCLLKNDASDFGWKVVADERNEVIKDQKQEIGNMRSKNDAAKELEISHQSLQADYEHLQQNHQTLQQKHKSMQQDHTSLQQDHNNLREEKIKSDKKIQDLETRLDTTTKEWLEAKLAQQHNPRLTMQKPFGKARPRLHCNSACDPKRTANDILAHLSNRHDLPSVVIANLHMEFFLTGVSLGRVNDARFNEAFIDWASGTICVQQKVYNHTLEYTVPEDRFGACESCVRLGRICIQKRGDYYAVVVPLPEALRSGKRVEELGYWVRDH
;
A
#
# COMPACT_ATOMS: atom_id res chain seq x y z
N MET A 1 28.75 39.49 -16.49
CA MET A 1 27.47 38.76 -16.63
C MET A 1 27.67 37.25 -16.61
N ILE A 2 28.62 36.70 -17.38
CA ILE A 2 28.91 35.25 -17.45
C ILE A 2 29.22 34.61 -16.07
N PHE A 3 30.09 35.22 -15.26
CA PHE A 3 30.41 34.72 -13.91
C PHE A 3 29.21 34.61 -12.97
N ARG A 4 28.24 35.54 -13.07
CA ARG A 4 27.02 35.45 -12.25
C ARG A 4 26.13 34.29 -12.67
N LYS A 5 26.10 33.98 -13.98
CA LYS A 5 25.35 32.84 -14.52
C LYS A 5 25.96 31.51 -14.08
N GLN A 6 27.28 31.36 -14.20
CA GLN A 6 28.00 30.17 -13.74
C GLN A 6 27.90 29.97 -12.22
N SER A 7 27.98 31.05 -11.44
CA SER A 7 27.80 30.98 -9.99
C SER A 7 26.39 30.54 -9.60
N ALA A 8 25.36 30.94 -10.34
CA ALA A 8 23.99 30.49 -10.11
C ALA A 8 23.80 29.01 -10.49
N GLU A 9 24.40 28.56 -11.59
CA GLU A 9 24.36 27.16 -12.02
C GLU A 9 25.04 26.23 -11.00
N ILE A 10 26.20 26.63 -10.45
CA ILE A 10 26.89 25.89 -9.39
C ILE A 10 26.01 25.78 -8.13
N GLU A 11 25.31 26.84 -7.75
CA GLU A 11 24.46 26.83 -6.56
C GLU A 11 23.23 25.93 -6.75
N ILE A 12 22.65 25.88 -7.96
CA ILE A 12 21.58 24.95 -8.32
C ILE A 12 22.07 23.50 -8.24
N LEU A 13 23.26 23.20 -8.76
CA LEU A 13 23.84 21.85 -8.71
C LEU A 13 24.12 21.39 -7.27
N LYS A 14 24.61 22.29 -6.40
CA LYS A 14 24.78 21.98 -4.97
C LYS A 14 23.45 21.63 -4.30
N GLN A 15 22.38 22.37 -4.60
CA GLN A 15 21.05 22.06 -4.07
C GLN A 15 20.54 20.70 -4.57
N GLN A 16 20.78 20.36 -5.84
CA GLN A 16 20.40 19.06 -6.40
C GLN A 16 21.18 17.90 -5.75
N ILE A 17 22.49 18.04 -5.56
CA ILE A 17 23.32 17.04 -4.86
C ILE A 17 22.85 16.85 -3.42
N TYR A 18 22.55 17.95 -2.72
CA TYR A 18 22.04 17.88 -1.35
C TYR A 18 20.70 17.15 -1.28
N ALA A 19 19.77 17.42 -2.21
CA ALA A 19 18.50 16.73 -2.30
C ALA A 19 18.67 15.22 -2.61
N GLN A 20 19.61 14.85 -3.48
CA GLN A 20 19.94 13.46 -3.76
C GLN A 20 20.56 12.74 -2.56
N ASP A 21 21.47 13.37 -1.81
CA ASP A 21 22.07 12.77 -0.61
C ASP A 21 21.01 12.52 0.47
N GLN A 22 20.08 13.47 0.67
CA GLN A 22 18.93 13.27 1.55
C GLN A 22 18.08 12.08 1.11
N HIS A 23 17.76 11.99 -0.19
CA HIS A 23 17.01 10.85 -0.72
C HIS A 23 17.75 9.51 -0.50
N ILE A 24 19.06 9.45 -0.72
CA ILE A 24 19.87 8.25 -0.47
C ILE A 24 19.86 7.87 1.02
N ARG A 25 19.99 8.85 1.93
CA ARG A 25 19.90 8.59 3.37
C ARG A 25 18.54 8.01 3.75
N THR A 26 17.44 8.55 3.22
CA THR A 26 16.10 8.02 3.44
C THR A 26 15.92 6.60 2.90
N GLN A 27 16.53 6.27 1.75
CA GLN A 27 16.49 4.91 1.21
C GLN A 27 17.36 3.93 2.02
N ASN A 28 18.50 4.37 2.53
CA ASN A 28 19.36 3.55 3.39
C ASN A 28 18.70 3.25 4.74
N THR A 29 17.94 4.19 5.32
CA THR A 29 17.12 3.88 6.49
C THR A 29 16.02 2.88 6.16
N LYS A 30 15.33 2.99 5.01
CA LYS A 30 14.39 1.95 4.55
C LYS A 30 15.07 0.58 4.42
N LEU A 31 16.27 0.49 3.84
CA LEU A 31 17.02 -0.77 3.74
C LEU A 31 17.40 -1.39 5.08
N LYS A 32 17.67 -0.57 6.11
CA LYS A 32 17.86 -1.09 7.48
C LYS A 32 16.58 -1.73 8.03
N TYR A 33 15.41 -1.15 7.78
CA TYR A 33 14.13 -1.77 8.14
C TYR A 33 13.93 -3.12 7.43
N PHE A 34 14.34 -3.27 6.16
CA PHE A 34 14.26 -4.57 5.46
C PHE A 34 15.13 -5.66 6.08
N ARG A 35 16.35 -5.34 6.53
CA ARG A 35 17.18 -6.35 7.21
C ARG A 35 16.51 -6.84 8.49
N SER A 36 15.92 -5.92 9.26
CA SER A 36 15.09 -6.28 10.41
C SER A 36 13.90 -7.16 10.02
N ILE A 37 13.25 -6.93 8.88
CA ILE A 37 12.15 -7.79 8.40
C ILE A 37 12.64 -9.21 8.10
N ASN A 38 13.83 -9.39 7.52
CA ASN A 38 14.39 -10.72 7.29
C ASN A 38 14.72 -11.46 8.59
N ASP A 39 15.29 -10.76 9.57
CA ASP A 39 15.55 -11.33 10.89
C ASP A 39 14.22 -11.74 11.56
N LEU A 40 13.19 -10.89 11.48
CA LEU A 40 11.84 -11.21 11.96
C LEU A 40 11.22 -12.40 11.22
N ASN A 41 11.39 -12.51 9.90
CA ASN A 41 10.90 -13.65 9.13
C ASN A 41 11.57 -14.96 9.55
N SER A 42 12.88 -14.95 9.80
CA SER A 42 13.59 -16.13 10.27
C SER A 42 13.17 -16.55 11.68
N ALA A 43 13.00 -15.59 12.60
CA ALA A 43 12.46 -15.84 13.93
C ALA A 43 11.03 -16.39 13.88
N TRP A 44 10.19 -15.82 13.00
CA TRP A 44 8.81 -16.26 12.81
C TRP A 44 8.72 -17.67 12.24
N LYS A 45 9.58 -18.01 11.27
CA LYS A 45 9.68 -19.37 10.73
C LYS A 45 10.06 -20.38 11.82
N SER A 46 11.08 -20.07 12.63
CA SER A 46 11.46 -20.89 13.78
C SER A 46 10.32 -21.08 14.78
N ALA A 47 9.55 -20.01 15.07
CA ALA A 47 8.38 -20.09 15.93
C ALA A 47 7.25 -20.96 15.35
N CYS A 48 7.07 -20.95 14.02
CA CYS A 48 6.11 -21.82 13.34
C CYS A 48 6.54 -23.29 13.42
N ASP A 49 7.82 -23.58 13.15
CA ASP A 49 8.37 -24.93 13.24
C ASP A 49 8.22 -25.48 14.68
N GLN A 50 8.47 -24.66 15.70
CA GLN A 50 8.28 -25.03 17.10
C GLN A 50 6.80 -25.32 17.44
N LYS A 51 5.88 -24.52 16.88
CA LYS A 51 4.44 -24.73 17.07
C LYS A 51 3.97 -26.03 16.42
N ASP A 52 4.50 -26.38 15.25
CA ASP A 52 4.15 -27.62 14.55
C ASP A 52 4.61 -28.86 15.33
N GLU A 53 5.78 -28.81 15.96
CA GLU A 53 6.23 -29.88 16.86
C GLU A 53 5.34 -30.03 18.10
N ILE A 54 4.86 -28.91 18.67
CA ILE A 54 3.88 -28.95 19.78
C ILE A 54 2.57 -29.59 19.32
N ILE A 55 2.06 -29.24 18.13
CA ILE A 55 0.84 -29.83 17.57
C ILE A 55 1.01 -31.33 17.36
N LYS A 56 2.12 -31.78 16.77
CA LYS A 56 2.43 -33.21 16.61
C LYS A 56 2.45 -33.95 17.95
N HIS A 57 3.08 -33.36 18.96
CA HIS A 57 3.15 -33.97 20.30
C HIS A 57 1.76 -34.09 20.95
N GLN A 58 0.92 -33.06 20.81
CA GLN A 58 -0.47 -33.09 21.29
C GLN A 58 -1.30 -34.14 20.56
N GLN A 59 -1.11 -34.29 19.26
CA GLN A 59 -1.82 -35.28 18.44
C GLN A 59 -1.44 -36.71 18.83
N GLN A 60 -0.16 -36.99 19.06
CA GLN A 60 0.27 -38.28 19.63
C GLN A 60 -0.33 -38.55 21.01
N LYS A 61 -0.48 -37.51 21.85
CA LYS A 61 -1.12 -37.66 23.17
C LYS A 61 -2.60 -38.00 23.04
N LEU A 62 -3.31 -37.39 22.09
CA LEU A 62 -4.71 -37.71 21.77
C LEU A 62 -4.86 -39.15 21.26
N GLU A 63 -3.98 -39.62 20.38
CA GLU A 63 -4.00 -41.00 19.89
C GLU A 63 -3.81 -42.04 21.02
N ARG A 64 -2.91 -41.75 21.97
CA ARG A 64 -2.73 -42.59 23.18
C ARG A 64 -3.97 -42.61 24.06
N LEU A 65 -4.62 -41.44 24.24
CA LEU A 65 -5.87 -41.35 25.01
C LEU A 65 -7.01 -42.10 24.32
N GLY A 66 -7.16 -41.99 23.01
CA GLY A 66 -8.13 -42.75 22.22
C GLY A 66 -7.95 -44.26 22.41
N SER A 67 -6.72 -44.75 22.31
CA SER A 67 -6.39 -46.17 22.56
C SER A 67 -6.75 -46.62 23.98
N THR A 68 -6.60 -45.73 24.96
CA THR A 68 -6.93 -46.02 26.37
C THR A 68 -8.44 -46.07 26.59
N ILE A 69 -9.19 -45.17 25.95
CA ILE A 69 -10.65 -45.15 25.99
C ILE A 69 -11.21 -46.43 25.36
N ASP A 70 -10.66 -46.88 24.23
CA ASP A 70 -11.10 -48.11 23.56
C ASP A 70 -10.83 -49.35 24.42
N ALA A 71 -9.67 -49.41 25.09
CA ALA A 71 -9.38 -50.46 26.07
C ALA A 71 -10.38 -50.43 27.25
N ALA A 72 -10.73 -49.25 27.76
CA ALA A 72 -11.72 -49.11 28.83
C ALA A 72 -13.13 -49.55 28.39
N LYS A 73 -13.53 -49.24 27.16
CA LYS A 73 -14.79 -49.72 26.56
C LYS A 73 -14.82 -51.24 26.46
N GLN A 74 -13.72 -51.86 26.04
CA GLN A 74 -13.60 -53.31 25.95
C GLN A 74 -13.74 -53.97 27.34
N LEU A 75 -13.05 -53.43 28.35
CA LEU A 75 -13.20 -53.88 29.74
C LEU A 75 -14.63 -53.72 30.26
N HIS A 76 -15.33 -52.65 29.88
CA HIS A 76 -16.74 -52.48 30.26
C HIS A 76 -17.64 -53.56 29.65
N ILE A 77 -17.42 -53.94 28.38
CA ILE A 77 -18.15 -55.02 27.71
C ILE A 77 -17.89 -56.36 28.41
N GLU A 78 -16.64 -56.66 28.74
CA GLU A 78 -16.26 -57.89 29.46
C GLU A 78 -16.88 -57.96 30.85
N ASN A 79 -16.83 -56.87 31.62
CA ASN A 79 -17.50 -56.79 32.92
C ASN A 79 -19.01 -56.99 32.80
N LYS A 80 -19.67 -56.39 31.79
CA LYS A 80 -21.10 -56.57 31.55
C LYS A 80 -21.46 -58.03 31.26
N LYS A 81 -20.57 -58.79 30.61
CA LYS A 81 -20.74 -60.23 30.37
C LYS A 81 -20.63 -61.01 31.69
N LEU A 82 -19.58 -60.75 32.47
CA LEU A 82 -19.38 -61.37 33.79
C LEU A 82 -20.58 -61.15 34.72
N TYR A 83 -21.16 -59.95 34.75
CA TYR A 83 -22.37 -59.67 35.54
C TYR A 83 -23.58 -60.51 35.14
N LYS A 84 -23.76 -60.78 33.85
CA LYS A 84 -24.85 -61.63 33.38
C LYS A 84 -24.64 -63.08 33.80
N ASP A 85 -23.41 -63.57 33.69
CA ASP A 85 -23.06 -64.94 34.06
C ASP A 85 -23.23 -65.16 35.57
N LEU A 86 -22.77 -64.20 36.40
CA LEU A 86 -22.96 -64.23 37.85
C LEU A 86 -24.45 -64.18 38.24
N HIS A 87 -25.25 -63.36 37.55
CA HIS A 87 -26.68 -63.28 37.80
C HIS A 87 -27.41 -64.59 37.47
N MET A 88 -27.01 -65.26 36.38
CA MET A 88 -27.54 -66.59 36.03
C MET A 88 -27.20 -67.63 37.10
N GLN A 89 -25.96 -67.66 37.59
CA GLN A 89 -25.55 -68.54 38.69
C GLN A 89 -26.36 -68.27 39.97
N GLU A 90 -26.62 -67.00 40.30
CA GLU A 90 -27.44 -66.62 41.46
C GLU A 90 -28.88 -67.15 41.34
N LEU A 91 -29.46 -67.13 40.13
CA LEU A 91 -30.78 -67.68 39.87
C LEU A 91 -30.80 -69.22 39.99
N GLU A 92 -29.76 -69.91 39.51
CA GLU A 92 -29.61 -71.36 39.66
C GLU A 92 -29.54 -71.78 41.15
N ILE A 93 -28.70 -71.11 41.94
CA ILE A 93 -28.58 -71.36 43.38
C ILE A 93 -29.92 -71.12 44.10
N LYS A 94 -30.64 -70.04 43.77
CA LYS A 94 -31.97 -69.77 44.34
C LYS A 94 -33.00 -70.85 44.00
N CYS A 95 -32.90 -71.46 42.82
CA CYS A 95 -33.75 -72.59 42.44
C CYS A 95 -33.41 -73.84 43.25
N LEU A 96 -32.12 -74.16 43.45
CA LEU A 96 -31.69 -75.29 44.27
C LEU A 96 -32.13 -75.15 45.73
N LEU A 97 -31.95 -73.97 46.32
CA LEU A 97 -32.31 -73.70 47.72
C LEU A 97 -33.83 -73.76 48.00
N LYS A 98 -34.69 -73.67 46.99
CA LYS A 98 -36.15 -73.84 47.17
C LYS A 98 -36.58 -75.30 47.36
N ASN A 99 -35.73 -76.27 47.02
CA ASN A 99 -36.11 -77.69 47.01
C ASN A 99 -35.77 -78.44 48.32
N ASP A 100 -34.83 -77.94 49.14
CA ASP A 100 -34.33 -78.67 50.32
C ASP A 100 -34.69 -78.02 51.67
N ALA A 101 -35.78 -77.23 51.71
CA ALA A 101 -36.20 -76.55 52.93
C ALA A 101 -36.97 -77.47 53.90
N SER A 102 -36.31 -78.50 54.41
CA SER A 102 -36.69 -79.13 55.68
C SER A 102 -35.42 -79.52 56.45
N ASP A 103 -35.13 -78.73 57.49
CA ASP A 103 -34.48 -79.18 58.74
C ASP A 103 -32.99 -78.84 59.06
N PHE A 104 -32.33 -77.86 58.44
CA PHE A 104 -30.95 -77.48 58.85
C PHE A 104 -30.63 -75.98 58.90
N GLY A 105 -29.97 -75.54 59.99
CA GLY A 105 -28.88 -74.55 59.99
C GLY A 105 -29.09 -73.10 59.48
N TRP A 106 -30.32 -72.63 59.25
CA TRP A 106 -30.61 -71.35 58.56
C TRP A 106 -29.91 -70.07 59.06
N LYS A 107 -29.45 -70.02 60.32
CA LYS A 107 -28.80 -68.83 60.86
C LYS A 107 -27.44 -68.55 60.21
N VAL A 108 -26.62 -69.59 60.02
CA VAL A 108 -25.29 -69.45 59.37
C VAL A 108 -25.45 -69.01 57.92
N VAL A 109 -26.41 -69.60 57.20
CA VAL A 109 -26.70 -69.25 55.80
C VAL A 109 -27.21 -67.81 55.67
N ALA A 110 -28.00 -67.33 56.63
CA ALA A 110 -28.47 -65.95 56.64
C ALA A 110 -27.33 -64.94 56.89
N ASP A 111 -26.39 -65.27 57.79
CA ASP A 111 -25.23 -64.43 58.09
C ASP A 111 -24.27 -64.38 56.89
N GLU A 112 -23.95 -65.52 56.26
CA GLU A 112 -23.15 -65.59 55.03
C GLU A 112 -23.79 -64.79 53.89
N ARG A 113 -25.11 -64.91 53.71
CA ARG A 113 -25.85 -64.13 52.71
C ARG A 113 -25.74 -62.62 52.96
N ASN A 114 -25.78 -62.18 54.21
CA ASN A 114 -25.69 -60.76 54.55
C ASN A 114 -24.31 -60.19 54.24
N GLU A 115 -23.22 -60.93 54.49
CA GLU A 115 -21.87 -60.51 54.10
C GLU A 115 -21.72 -60.48 52.56
N VAL A 116 -22.24 -61.47 51.83
CA VAL A 116 -22.24 -61.44 50.35
C VAL A 116 -23.00 -60.22 49.82
N ILE A 117 -24.16 -59.87 50.40
CA ILE A 117 -24.92 -58.68 50.00
C ILE A 117 -24.14 -57.40 50.27
N LYS A 118 -23.37 -57.35 51.36
CA LYS A 118 -22.54 -56.20 51.73
C LYS A 118 -21.39 -56.02 50.74
N ASP A 119 -20.72 -57.10 50.37
CA ASP A 119 -19.65 -57.09 49.37
C ASP A 119 -20.18 -56.67 47.99
N GLN A 120 -21.32 -57.21 47.57
CA GLN A 120 -21.99 -56.80 46.32
C GLN A 120 -22.36 -55.31 46.30
N LYS A 121 -22.87 -54.77 47.41
CA LYS A 121 -23.19 -53.34 47.52
C LYS A 121 -21.93 -52.49 47.39
N GLN A 122 -20.83 -52.90 48.01
CA GLN A 122 -19.54 -52.21 47.89
C GLN A 122 -19.03 -52.24 46.44
N GLU A 123 -19.13 -53.39 45.77
CA GLU A 123 -18.70 -53.52 44.37
C GLU A 123 -19.55 -52.68 43.41
N ILE A 124 -20.87 -52.64 43.60
CA ILE A 124 -21.77 -51.74 42.85
C ILE A 124 -21.38 -50.27 43.08
N GLY A 125 -21.02 -49.91 44.32
CA GLY A 125 -20.48 -48.59 44.63
C GLY A 125 -19.22 -48.27 43.84
N ASN A 126 -18.23 -49.18 43.85
CA ASN A 126 -16.97 -49.03 43.11
C ASN A 126 -17.19 -48.90 41.60
N MET A 127 -18.13 -49.66 41.03
CA MET A 127 -18.49 -49.55 39.62
C MET A 127 -19.12 -48.21 39.27
N ARG A 128 -20.01 -47.68 40.13
CA ARG A 128 -20.61 -46.36 39.91
C ARG A 128 -19.53 -45.29 39.88
N SER A 129 -18.60 -45.30 40.85
CA SER A 129 -17.46 -44.37 40.87
C SER A 129 -16.58 -44.49 39.63
N LYS A 130 -16.29 -45.70 39.14
CA LYS A 130 -15.56 -45.91 37.88
C LYS A 130 -16.31 -45.35 36.67
N ASN A 131 -17.63 -45.51 36.63
CA ASN A 131 -18.47 -45.01 35.54
C ASN A 131 -18.56 -43.48 35.53
N ASP A 132 -18.63 -42.85 36.71
CA ASP A 132 -18.64 -41.39 36.81
C ASP A 132 -17.28 -40.81 36.39
N ALA A 133 -16.17 -41.43 36.81
CA ALA A 133 -14.83 -41.07 36.33
C ALA A 133 -14.67 -41.24 34.80
N ALA A 134 -15.29 -42.29 34.22
CA ALA A 134 -15.27 -42.49 32.77
C ALA A 134 -16.04 -41.39 32.02
N LYS A 135 -17.16 -40.92 32.55
CA LYS A 135 -17.91 -39.78 31.98
C LYS A 135 -17.15 -38.47 32.07
N GLU A 136 -16.48 -38.21 33.19
CA GLU A 136 -15.63 -37.02 33.33
C GLU A 136 -14.46 -37.04 32.32
N LEU A 137 -13.88 -38.22 32.08
CA LEU A 137 -12.84 -38.40 31.07
C LEU A 137 -13.38 -38.15 29.65
N GLU A 138 -14.59 -38.61 29.35
CA GLU A 138 -15.24 -38.38 28.06
C GLU A 138 -15.51 -36.88 27.81
N ILE A 139 -16.02 -36.17 28.81
CA ILE A 139 -16.23 -34.71 28.73
C ILE A 139 -14.90 -33.98 28.52
N SER A 140 -13.86 -34.38 29.26
CA SER A 140 -12.52 -33.80 29.12
C SER A 140 -11.94 -34.06 27.73
N HIS A 141 -12.16 -35.25 27.16
CA HIS A 141 -11.75 -35.59 25.81
C HIS A 141 -12.45 -34.73 24.76
N GLN A 142 -13.77 -34.54 24.87
CA GLN A 142 -14.53 -33.68 23.96
C GLN A 142 -14.06 -32.23 24.03
N SER A 143 -13.78 -31.70 25.22
CA SER A 143 -13.21 -30.36 25.39
C SER A 143 -11.85 -30.23 24.70
N LEU A 144 -10.96 -31.21 24.90
CA LEU A 144 -9.63 -31.19 24.29
C LEU A 144 -9.69 -31.30 22.75
N GLN A 145 -10.66 -32.03 22.22
CA GLN A 145 -10.89 -32.11 20.79
C GLN A 145 -11.33 -30.75 20.22
N ALA A 146 -12.25 -30.05 20.89
CA ALA A 146 -12.69 -28.72 20.48
C ALA A 146 -11.52 -27.71 20.49
N ASP A 147 -10.67 -27.76 21.52
CA ASP A 147 -9.47 -26.93 21.60
C ASP A 147 -8.49 -27.21 20.45
N TYR A 148 -8.32 -28.48 20.07
CA TYR A 148 -7.48 -28.88 18.95
C TYR A 148 -8.01 -28.35 17.61
N GLU A 149 -9.32 -28.47 17.35
CA GLU A 149 -9.96 -27.95 16.14
C GLU A 149 -9.80 -26.42 16.03
N HIS A 150 -9.98 -25.70 17.14
CA HIS A 150 -9.76 -24.25 17.20
C HIS A 150 -8.28 -23.89 16.94
N LEU A 151 -7.33 -24.65 17.49
CA LEU A 151 -5.91 -24.44 17.24
C LEU A 151 -5.55 -24.67 15.76
N GLN A 152 -6.16 -25.67 15.12
CA GLN A 152 -5.97 -25.97 13.70
C GLN A 152 -6.46 -24.84 12.81
N GLN A 153 -7.65 -24.27 13.08
CA GLN A 153 -8.18 -23.11 12.36
C GLN A 153 -7.27 -21.87 12.49
N ASN A 154 -6.76 -21.63 13.70
CA ASN A 154 -5.80 -20.55 13.95
C ASN A 154 -4.49 -20.75 13.19
N HIS A 155 -4.00 -21.99 13.09
CA HIS A 155 -2.82 -22.32 12.31
C HIS A 155 -3.04 -22.05 10.81
N GLN A 156 -4.17 -22.46 10.24
CA GLN A 156 -4.51 -22.18 8.84
C GLN A 156 -4.58 -20.68 8.54
N THR A 157 -5.20 -19.91 9.43
CA THR A 157 -5.26 -18.44 9.32
C THR A 157 -3.87 -17.82 9.33
N LEU A 158 -2.98 -18.32 10.20
CA LEU A 158 -1.60 -17.85 10.30
C LEU A 158 -0.79 -18.16 9.02
N GLN A 159 -0.96 -19.35 8.44
CA GLN A 159 -0.34 -19.71 7.16
C GLN A 159 -0.79 -18.79 6.02
N GLN A 160 -2.09 -18.45 5.95
CA GLN A 160 -2.60 -17.53 4.93
C GLN A 160 -2.00 -16.13 5.07
N LYS A 161 -1.90 -15.60 6.30
CA LYS A 161 -1.25 -14.31 6.56
C LYS A 161 0.21 -14.31 6.13
N HIS A 162 0.95 -15.39 6.40
CA HIS A 162 2.33 -15.50 5.95
C HIS A 162 2.48 -15.50 4.43
N LYS A 163 1.62 -16.24 3.74
CA LYS A 163 1.61 -16.23 2.27
C LYS A 163 1.36 -14.82 1.71
N SER A 164 0.45 -14.06 2.33
CA SER A 164 0.21 -12.65 1.96
C SER A 164 1.47 -11.80 2.20
N MET A 165 2.09 -11.89 3.37
CA MET A 165 3.32 -11.14 3.67
C MET A 165 4.47 -11.48 2.71
N GLN A 166 4.57 -12.74 2.28
CA GLN A 166 5.57 -13.15 1.29
C GLN A 166 5.32 -12.50 -0.08
N GLN A 167 4.06 -12.38 -0.51
CA GLN A 167 3.69 -11.68 -1.73
C GLN A 167 4.02 -10.19 -1.65
N ASP A 168 3.68 -9.55 -0.52
CA ASP A 168 4.00 -8.13 -0.27
C ASP A 168 5.51 -7.89 -0.32
N HIS A 169 6.30 -8.78 0.30
CA HIS A 169 7.75 -8.71 0.26
C HIS A 169 8.30 -8.81 -1.18
N THR A 170 7.76 -9.73 -2.00
CA THR A 170 8.16 -9.85 -3.41
C THR A 170 7.82 -8.59 -4.22
N SER A 171 6.62 -8.02 -4.04
CA SER A 171 6.23 -6.77 -4.70
C SER A 171 7.18 -5.64 -4.34
N LEU A 172 7.48 -5.52 -3.05
CA LEU A 172 8.34 -4.46 -2.52
C LEU A 172 9.79 -4.61 -2.98
N GLN A 173 10.26 -5.84 -3.19
CA GLN A 173 11.56 -6.11 -3.80
C GLN A 173 11.61 -5.70 -5.28
N GLN A 174 10.52 -5.89 -6.03
CA GLN A 174 10.41 -5.40 -7.41
C GLN A 174 10.45 -3.88 -7.46
N ASP A 175 9.70 -3.20 -6.60
CA ASP A 175 9.69 -1.74 -6.51
C ASP A 175 11.10 -1.18 -6.19
N HIS A 176 11.81 -1.81 -5.26
CA HIS A 176 13.18 -1.44 -4.93
C HIS A 176 14.11 -1.58 -6.15
N ASN A 177 13.97 -2.65 -6.93
CA ASN A 177 14.77 -2.85 -8.14
C ASN A 177 14.45 -1.80 -9.22
N ASN A 178 13.17 -1.47 -9.42
CA ASN A 178 12.76 -0.43 -10.36
C ASN A 178 13.34 0.93 -9.98
N LEU A 179 13.24 1.32 -8.70
CA LEU A 179 13.84 2.56 -8.20
C LEU A 179 15.37 2.58 -8.37
N ARG A 180 16.03 1.44 -8.19
CA ARG A 180 17.48 1.33 -8.43
C ARG A 180 17.84 1.56 -9.90
N GLU A 181 17.05 1.02 -10.83
CA GLU A 181 17.24 1.24 -12.26
C GLU A 181 16.99 2.69 -12.66
N GLU A 182 15.95 3.33 -12.12
CA GLU A 182 15.66 4.75 -12.31
C GLU A 182 16.80 5.63 -11.81
N LYS A 183 17.38 5.29 -10.66
CA LYS A 183 18.58 5.97 -10.14
C LYS A 183 19.74 5.85 -11.12
N ILE A 184 20.05 4.64 -11.62
CA ILE A 184 21.13 4.43 -12.60
C ILE A 184 20.89 5.25 -13.87
N LYS A 185 19.65 5.32 -14.37
CA LYS A 185 19.30 6.16 -15.52
C LYS A 185 19.53 7.65 -15.24
N SER A 186 19.15 8.10 -14.05
CA SER A 186 19.34 9.49 -13.61
C SER A 186 20.83 9.83 -13.47
N ASP A 187 21.63 8.95 -12.87
CA ASP A 187 23.08 9.11 -12.70
C ASP A 187 23.78 9.21 -14.07
N LYS A 188 23.40 8.37 -15.04
CA LYS A 188 23.92 8.46 -16.43
C LYS A 188 23.57 9.80 -17.10
N LYS A 189 22.36 10.32 -16.86
CA LYS A 189 21.94 11.62 -17.40
C LYS A 189 22.73 12.77 -16.78
N ILE A 190 23.03 12.70 -15.48
CA ILE A 190 23.88 13.67 -14.80
C ILE A 190 25.29 13.62 -15.40
N GLN A 191 25.86 12.44 -15.56
CA GLN A 191 27.18 12.26 -16.16
C GLN A 191 27.26 12.82 -17.59
N ASP A 192 26.24 12.58 -18.43
CA ASP A 192 26.15 13.17 -19.78
C ASP A 192 26.14 14.72 -19.71
N LEU A 193 25.33 15.29 -18.82
CA LEU A 193 25.27 16.75 -18.64
C LEU A 193 26.59 17.33 -18.15
N GLU A 194 27.30 16.66 -17.23
CA GLU A 194 28.63 17.06 -16.79
C GLU A 194 29.63 17.06 -17.94
N THR A 195 29.67 16.01 -18.77
CA THR A 195 30.58 15.96 -19.93
C THR A 195 30.27 17.04 -20.98
N ARG A 196 28.98 17.37 -21.19
CA ARG A 196 28.56 18.48 -22.06
C ARG A 196 28.96 19.84 -21.50
N LEU A 197 28.91 20.02 -20.19
CA LEU A 197 29.34 21.25 -19.53
C LEU A 197 30.86 21.44 -19.66
N ASP A 198 31.63 20.38 -19.44
CA ASP A 198 33.10 20.40 -19.56
C ASP A 198 33.56 20.72 -20.98
N THR A 199 32.95 20.09 -21.99
CA THR A 199 33.23 20.36 -23.41
C THR A 199 32.90 21.80 -23.80
N THR A 200 31.72 22.29 -23.42
CA THR A 200 31.32 23.70 -23.67
C THR A 200 32.27 24.69 -22.97
N THR A 201 32.71 24.36 -21.75
CA THR A 201 33.65 25.18 -20.99
C THR A 201 35.02 25.25 -21.67
N LYS A 202 35.50 24.11 -22.19
CA LYS A 202 36.75 24.03 -22.96
C LYS A 202 36.67 24.85 -24.25
N GLU A 203 35.61 24.69 -25.05
CA GLU A 203 35.39 25.46 -26.28
C GLU A 203 35.34 26.97 -26.00
N TRP A 204 34.70 27.39 -24.91
CA TRP A 204 34.65 28.79 -24.52
C TRP A 204 36.04 29.34 -24.15
N LEU A 205 36.85 28.56 -23.42
CA LEU A 205 38.22 28.94 -23.07
C LEU A 205 39.11 29.06 -24.32
N GLU A 206 39.00 28.11 -25.26
CA GLU A 206 39.72 28.15 -26.54
C GLU A 206 39.32 29.36 -27.39
N ALA A 207 38.02 29.64 -27.50
CA ALA A 207 37.51 30.83 -28.20
C ALA A 207 38.01 32.14 -27.58
N LYS A 208 38.09 32.19 -26.24
CA LYS A 208 38.60 33.35 -25.51
C LYS A 208 40.11 33.54 -25.72
N LEU A 209 40.90 32.47 -25.74
CA LEU A 209 42.33 32.52 -26.06
C LEU A 209 42.56 32.96 -27.51
N ALA A 210 41.77 32.46 -28.47
CA ALA A 210 41.84 32.87 -29.87
C ALA A 210 41.58 34.37 -30.05
N GLN A 211 40.64 34.95 -29.30
CA GLN A 211 40.39 36.40 -29.29
C GLN A 211 41.59 37.21 -28.77
N GLN A 212 42.33 36.71 -27.77
CA GLN A 212 43.52 37.40 -27.25
C GLN A 212 44.68 37.41 -28.24
N HIS A 213 44.86 36.34 -29.02
CA HIS A 213 45.97 36.21 -29.96
C HIS A 213 45.74 36.88 -31.33
N ASN A 214 44.52 37.36 -31.63
CA ASN A 214 44.23 38.06 -32.89
C ASN A 214 43.50 39.41 -32.67
N PRO A 215 44.17 40.42 -32.08
CA PRO A 215 43.56 41.71 -31.74
C PRO A 215 43.17 42.57 -32.96
N ARG A 216 43.48 42.14 -34.20
CA ARG A 216 43.17 42.87 -35.44
C ARG A 216 41.78 42.62 -36.01
N LEU A 217 41.00 41.69 -35.44
CA LEU A 217 39.55 41.64 -35.67
C LEU A 217 38.86 42.68 -34.78
N THR A 218 39.19 43.96 -34.97
CA THR A 218 38.33 45.03 -34.49
C THR A 218 37.00 44.88 -35.21
N MET A 219 35.92 44.62 -34.46
CA MET A 219 34.57 44.77 -34.99
C MET A 219 34.49 46.15 -35.63
N GLN A 220 34.49 46.20 -36.97
CA GLN A 220 34.05 47.38 -37.69
C GLN A 220 32.64 47.66 -37.19
N LYS A 221 32.49 48.73 -36.40
CA LYS A 221 31.18 49.33 -36.15
C LYS A 221 30.50 49.45 -37.52
N PRO A 222 29.26 48.99 -37.71
CA PRO A 222 28.53 49.26 -38.93
C PRO A 222 28.36 50.77 -39.04
N PHE A 223 29.28 51.39 -39.78
CA PHE A 223 29.18 52.77 -40.21
C PHE A 223 28.15 52.79 -41.33
N GLY A 224 26.99 53.35 -41.04
CA GLY A 224 26.02 53.68 -42.07
C GLY A 224 24.60 53.62 -41.58
N LYS A 225 23.98 54.80 -41.53
CA LYS A 225 22.54 55.01 -41.41
C LYS A 225 21.81 54.42 -42.63
N ALA A 226 21.78 53.10 -42.79
CA ALA A 226 20.92 52.45 -43.77
C ALA A 226 19.55 52.25 -43.12
N ARG A 227 18.62 53.17 -43.38
CA ARG A 227 17.20 52.94 -43.11
C ARG A 227 16.73 51.80 -44.03
N PRO A 228 16.22 50.68 -43.52
CA PRO A 228 15.59 49.69 -44.38
C PRO A 228 14.23 50.28 -44.82
N ARG A 229 14.15 50.77 -46.05
CA ARG A 229 12.86 50.96 -46.71
C ARG A 229 12.37 49.59 -47.17
N LEU A 230 11.55 48.94 -46.35
CA LEU A 230 10.71 47.85 -46.80
C LEU A 230 9.58 48.45 -47.64
N HIS A 231 9.73 48.40 -48.96
CA HIS A 231 8.60 48.53 -49.88
C HIS A 231 7.90 47.17 -49.96
N CYS A 232 6.79 47.05 -49.24
CA CYS A 232 5.85 45.96 -49.39
C CYS A 232 4.90 46.32 -50.55
N ASN A 233 5.27 45.99 -51.78
CA ASN A 233 4.33 46.03 -52.89
C ASN A 233 3.57 44.71 -52.99
N SER A 234 2.24 44.84 -53.01
CA SER A 234 1.23 43.87 -53.43
C SER A 234 0.93 42.64 -52.54
N ALA A 235 -0.35 42.57 -52.17
CA ALA A 235 -1.16 41.39 -51.81
C ALA A 235 -0.64 40.49 -50.66
N CYS A 236 -1.10 40.80 -49.45
CA CYS A 236 -1.03 39.91 -48.29
C CYS A 236 -1.86 38.64 -48.53
N ASP A 237 -1.19 37.50 -48.72
CA ASP A 237 -1.77 36.17 -48.65
C ASP A 237 -1.74 35.68 -47.19
N PRO A 238 -2.89 35.39 -46.53
CA PRO A 238 -2.95 35.15 -45.08
C PRO A 238 -2.47 33.75 -44.63
N LYS A 239 -1.58 33.09 -45.39
CA LYS A 239 -1.14 31.70 -45.15
C LYS A 239 0.36 31.53 -44.89
N ARG A 240 1.08 32.54 -44.39
CA ARG A 240 2.46 32.33 -43.94
C ARG A 240 2.50 31.75 -42.54
N THR A 241 3.10 30.58 -42.41
CA THR A 241 3.40 29.95 -41.12
C THR A 241 4.60 30.64 -40.48
N ALA A 242 4.76 30.51 -39.16
CA ALA A 242 5.95 31.02 -38.45
C ALA A 242 7.27 30.47 -39.05
N ASN A 243 7.23 29.25 -39.60
CA ASN A 243 8.35 28.63 -40.30
C ASN A 243 8.73 29.37 -41.59
N ASP A 244 7.76 29.93 -42.32
CA ASP A 244 8.03 30.70 -43.53
C ASP A 244 8.73 32.04 -43.22
N ILE A 245 8.43 32.62 -42.05
CA ILE A 245 9.07 33.86 -41.56
C ILE A 245 10.51 33.55 -41.12
N LEU A 246 10.73 32.46 -40.39
CA LEU A 246 12.05 32.03 -39.94
C LEU A 246 12.95 31.62 -41.13
N ALA A 247 12.41 30.91 -42.12
CA ALA A 247 13.13 30.57 -43.35
C ALA A 247 13.51 31.82 -44.17
N HIS A 248 12.67 32.86 -44.17
CA HIS A 248 12.98 34.11 -44.87
C HIS A 248 14.06 34.93 -44.16
N LEU A 249 14.10 34.89 -42.82
CA LEU A 249 15.13 35.54 -42.01
C LEU A 249 16.48 34.80 -42.10
N SER A 250 16.46 33.46 -42.15
CA SER A 250 17.66 32.63 -42.32
C SER A 250 18.33 32.82 -43.68
N ASN A 251 17.56 33.17 -44.72
CA ASN A 251 18.08 33.26 -46.09
C ASN A 251 18.50 34.68 -46.52
N ARG A 252 18.36 35.72 -45.67
CA ARG A 252 18.66 37.11 -46.06
C ARG A 252 19.59 37.90 -45.14
N HIS A 253 20.03 37.39 -43.99
CA HIS A 253 20.98 38.11 -43.14
C HIS A 253 22.00 37.21 -42.43
N ASP A 254 23.22 37.74 -42.27
CA ASP A 254 24.36 37.20 -41.50
C ASP A 254 24.08 37.18 -39.98
N LEU A 255 23.06 36.46 -39.53
CA LEU A 255 22.84 36.23 -38.10
C LEU A 255 23.64 35.01 -37.65
N PRO A 256 24.49 35.12 -36.60
CA PRO A 256 25.22 33.99 -36.04
C PRO A 256 24.24 32.88 -35.60
N SER A 257 24.62 31.61 -35.79
CA SER A 257 23.79 30.43 -35.51
C SER A 257 23.22 30.40 -34.07
N VAL A 258 23.91 31.03 -33.12
CA VAL A 258 23.47 31.20 -31.72
C VAL A 258 22.22 32.09 -31.58
N VAL A 259 22.08 33.12 -32.42
CA VAL A 259 20.89 34.00 -32.41
C VAL A 259 19.69 33.29 -33.01
N ILE A 260 19.92 32.49 -34.07
CA ILE A 260 18.89 31.63 -34.67
C ILE A 260 18.44 30.55 -33.68
N ALA A 261 19.37 29.93 -32.96
CA ALA A 261 19.06 28.93 -31.93
C ALA A 261 18.30 29.52 -30.73
N ASN A 262 18.63 30.74 -30.30
CA ASN A 262 17.88 31.45 -29.26
C ASN A 262 16.47 31.85 -29.71
N LEU A 263 16.30 32.32 -30.95
CA LEU A 263 14.99 32.62 -31.51
C LEU A 263 14.14 31.35 -31.67
N HIS A 264 14.75 30.23 -32.06
CA HIS A 264 14.10 28.92 -32.07
C HIS A 264 13.67 28.48 -30.67
N MET A 265 14.53 28.64 -29.66
CA MET A 265 14.22 28.30 -28.26
C MET A 265 13.09 29.17 -27.70
N GLU A 266 13.10 30.49 -27.94
CA GLU A 266 11.98 31.35 -27.49
C GLU A 266 10.67 31.03 -28.22
N PHE A 267 10.70 30.72 -29.52
CA PHE A 267 9.50 30.30 -30.25
C PHE A 267 8.96 28.93 -29.79
N PHE A 268 9.84 28.01 -29.40
CA PHE A 268 9.44 26.68 -28.92
C PHE A 268 8.96 26.71 -27.46
N LEU A 269 9.56 27.55 -26.62
CA LEU A 269 9.18 27.73 -25.21
C LEU A 269 7.89 28.55 -25.05
N THR A 270 7.56 29.42 -26.00
CA THR A 270 6.29 30.16 -26.03
C THR A 270 5.16 29.42 -26.76
N GLY A 271 5.33 28.12 -27.05
CA GLY A 271 4.43 27.27 -27.83
C GLY A 271 2.94 27.46 -27.53
N VAL A 272 2.30 28.41 -28.22
CA VAL A 272 0.85 28.50 -28.37
C VAL A 272 0.52 27.81 -29.68
N SER A 273 -0.01 26.60 -29.59
CA SER A 273 -0.65 25.93 -30.72
C SER A 273 -2.03 26.56 -30.94
N LEU A 274 -2.14 27.41 -31.97
CA LEU A 274 -3.44 27.86 -32.49
C LEU A 274 -3.98 26.78 -33.45
N GLY A 275 -4.62 25.76 -32.89
CA GLY A 275 -5.48 24.86 -33.66
C GLY A 275 -6.83 25.54 -33.92
N ARG A 276 -7.08 26.01 -35.15
CA ARG A 276 -8.43 26.40 -35.58
C ARG A 276 -9.20 25.16 -35.99
N VAL A 277 -10.27 24.84 -35.27
CA VAL A 277 -11.39 24.04 -35.80
C VAL A 277 -12.63 24.94 -35.79
N ASN A 278 -13.11 25.28 -36.99
CA ASN A 278 -14.40 25.93 -37.17
C ASN A 278 -15.50 24.88 -36.94
N ASP A 279 -16.24 24.96 -35.84
CA ASP A 279 -17.60 24.43 -35.81
C ASP A 279 -18.51 25.28 -34.92
N ALA A 280 -19.61 25.76 -35.49
CA ALA A 280 -20.43 26.84 -34.95
C ALA A 280 -21.45 26.41 -33.89
N ARG A 281 -21.25 25.26 -33.21
CA ARG A 281 -22.30 24.71 -32.31
C ARG A 281 -21.84 24.08 -30.99
N PHE A 282 -20.60 24.26 -30.55
CA PHE A 282 -20.20 23.95 -29.17
C PHE A 282 -19.33 25.05 -28.58
N ASN A 283 -19.79 25.64 -27.47
CA ASN A 283 -19.02 26.60 -26.69
C ASN A 283 -17.90 25.85 -25.91
N GLU A 284 -16.67 26.36 -26.02
CA GLU A 284 -15.44 25.76 -25.49
C GLU A 284 -15.21 25.99 -23.98
N ALA A 285 -14.47 25.06 -23.37
CA ALA A 285 -13.62 25.28 -22.20
C ALA A 285 -12.28 24.56 -22.42
N PHE A 286 -11.15 25.21 -22.12
CA PHE A 286 -9.81 24.60 -22.17
C PHE A 286 -9.02 24.89 -20.88
N ILE A 287 -8.30 23.87 -20.40
CA ILE A 287 -7.21 23.96 -19.41
C ILE A 287 -6.13 22.95 -19.83
N ASP A 288 -4.85 23.34 -19.83
CA ASP A 288 -3.68 22.45 -19.90
C ASP A 288 -2.69 22.85 -18.78
N TRP A 289 -2.74 22.15 -17.64
CA TRP A 289 -1.83 21.11 -17.13
C TRP A 289 -0.33 21.46 -16.99
N ALA A 290 0.01 22.01 -15.83
CA ALA A 290 1.22 21.56 -15.14
C ALA A 290 1.01 21.20 -13.65
N SER A 291 -0.18 21.41 -13.04
CA SER A 291 -0.64 20.67 -11.82
C SER A 291 -1.92 21.19 -11.14
N GLY A 292 -2.49 22.35 -11.48
CA GLY A 292 -3.58 22.94 -10.69
C GLY A 292 -4.92 23.03 -11.43
N THR A 293 -5.84 22.09 -11.21
CA THR A 293 -7.22 22.17 -11.71
C THR A 293 -8.02 23.25 -11.00
N ILE A 294 -8.32 24.34 -11.72
CA ILE A 294 -9.26 25.40 -11.31
C ILE A 294 -10.54 25.21 -12.12
N CYS A 295 -11.71 25.15 -11.46
CA CYS A 295 -13.00 25.25 -12.14
C CYS A 295 -13.44 26.71 -12.18
N VAL A 296 -13.50 27.31 -13.37
CA VAL A 296 -14.17 28.61 -13.57
C VAL A 296 -15.46 28.32 -14.35
N GLN A 297 -16.61 28.66 -13.78
CA GLN A 297 -17.90 28.50 -14.43
C GLN A 297 -18.30 29.84 -15.06
N GLN A 298 -18.43 29.89 -16.38
CA GLN A 298 -18.87 31.07 -17.12
C GLN A 298 -20.35 30.93 -17.49
N LYS A 299 -21.18 31.92 -17.13
CA LYS A 299 -22.58 32.01 -17.60
C LYS A 299 -22.75 33.33 -18.34
N VAL A 300 -23.14 33.27 -19.61
CA VAL A 300 -23.32 34.44 -20.47
C VAL A 300 -24.80 34.81 -20.54
N TYR A 301 -25.13 36.06 -20.24
CA TYR A 301 -26.40 36.68 -20.61
C TYR A 301 -26.12 38.05 -21.27
N ASN A 302 -26.65 38.23 -22.48
CA ASN A 302 -26.77 39.49 -23.23
C ASN A 302 -25.60 40.49 -23.16
N HIS A 303 -24.46 40.11 -23.77
CA HIS A 303 -23.44 41.00 -24.33
C HIS A 303 -22.73 42.03 -23.43
N THR A 304 -22.83 41.92 -22.11
CA THR A 304 -21.94 42.62 -21.16
C THR A 304 -21.16 41.62 -20.31
N LEU A 305 -19.83 41.77 -20.28
CA LEU A 305 -18.91 41.01 -19.44
C LEU A 305 -18.97 41.58 -18.01
N GLU A 306 -19.82 41.01 -17.17
CA GLU A 306 -19.80 41.25 -15.72
C GLU A 306 -19.47 39.94 -14.98
N TYR A 307 -18.45 40.00 -14.12
CA TYR A 307 -18.12 38.92 -13.19
C TYR A 307 -19.04 39.04 -11.97
N THR A 308 -20.23 38.46 -12.02
CA THR A 308 -21.09 38.31 -10.83
C THR A 308 -20.85 36.94 -10.21
N VAL A 309 -19.97 36.90 -9.21
CA VAL A 309 -20.03 35.85 -8.19
C VAL A 309 -21.23 36.21 -7.30
N PRO A 310 -22.24 35.33 -7.11
CA PRO A 310 -23.28 35.59 -6.13
C PRO A 310 -22.59 35.80 -4.77
N GLU A 311 -22.74 36.99 -4.18
CA GLU A 311 -21.99 37.36 -2.96
C GLU A 311 -22.32 36.48 -1.75
N ASP A 312 -23.36 35.64 -1.86
CA ASP A 312 -24.05 35.05 -0.73
C ASP A 312 -23.90 33.52 -0.61
N ARG A 313 -23.07 32.87 -1.44
CA ARG A 313 -22.86 31.41 -1.34
C ARG A 313 -21.40 31.01 -1.24
N PHE A 314 -20.95 30.84 -0.01
CA PHE A 314 -19.74 30.08 0.30
C PHE A 314 -19.95 28.61 -0.06
N GLY A 315 -19.12 28.06 -0.95
CA GLY A 315 -19.14 26.63 -1.26
C GLY A 315 -18.35 26.27 -2.51
N ALA A 316 -17.81 25.05 -2.52
CA ALA A 316 -17.26 24.46 -3.73
C ALA A 316 -18.37 24.29 -4.78
N CYS A 317 -18.08 24.53 -6.06
CA CYS A 317 -19.06 24.26 -7.10
C CYS A 317 -19.45 22.78 -7.11
N GLU A 318 -20.67 22.47 -7.54
CA GLU A 318 -21.24 21.12 -7.50
C GLU A 318 -20.34 20.07 -8.17
N SER A 319 -19.67 20.44 -9.27
CA SER A 319 -18.69 19.60 -9.95
C SER A 319 -17.45 19.30 -9.09
N CYS A 320 -16.91 20.27 -8.35
CA CYS A 320 -15.78 20.04 -7.45
C CYS A 320 -16.17 19.13 -6.28
N VAL A 321 -17.37 19.29 -5.71
CA VAL A 321 -17.88 18.45 -4.62
C VAL A 321 -18.10 17.01 -5.10
N ARG A 322 -18.71 16.83 -6.27
CA ARG A 322 -19.00 15.51 -6.83
C ARG A 322 -17.73 14.74 -7.20
N LEU A 323 -16.68 15.44 -7.62
CA LEU A 323 -15.42 14.83 -8.04
C LEU A 323 -14.34 14.77 -6.94
N GLY A 324 -14.64 15.23 -5.72
CA GLY A 324 -13.67 15.28 -4.62
C GLY A 324 -12.47 16.19 -4.92
N ARG A 325 -12.67 17.27 -5.67
CA ARG A 325 -11.60 18.17 -6.12
C ARG A 325 -11.57 19.48 -5.34
N ILE A 326 -10.36 20.00 -5.13
CA ILE A 326 -10.13 21.31 -4.53
C ILE A 326 -10.69 22.40 -5.47
N CYS A 327 -11.44 23.34 -4.91
CA CYS A 327 -11.99 24.49 -5.62
C CYS A 327 -11.27 25.76 -5.17
N ILE A 328 -10.72 26.53 -6.09
CA ILE A 328 -10.05 27.80 -5.78
C ILE A 328 -10.90 28.93 -6.36
N GLN A 329 -11.31 29.88 -5.53
CA GLN A 329 -12.08 31.06 -5.91
C GLN A 329 -11.28 32.33 -5.64
N LYS A 330 -11.19 33.25 -6.61
CA LYS A 330 -10.55 34.55 -6.44
C LYS A 330 -11.59 35.60 -6.08
N ARG A 331 -11.36 36.37 -5.00
CA ARG A 331 -12.21 37.51 -4.60
C ARG A 331 -11.33 38.70 -4.25
N GLY A 332 -11.40 39.76 -5.06
CA GLY A 332 -10.48 40.89 -4.93
C GLY A 332 -9.02 40.43 -5.04
N ASP A 333 -8.25 40.71 -3.99
CA ASP A 333 -6.80 40.45 -3.92
C ASP A 333 -6.42 39.12 -3.25
N TYR A 334 -7.39 38.30 -2.83
CA TYR A 334 -7.11 37.01 -2.17
C TYR A 334 -7.78 35.81 -2.88
N TYR A 335 -7.24 34.62 -2.61
CA TYR A 335 -7.75 33.34 -3.09
C TYR A 335 -8.31 32.55 -1.91
N ALA A 336 -9.55 32.07 -2.04
CA ALA A 336 -10.16 31.11 -1.13
C ALA A 336 -9.98 29.70 -1.71
N VAL A 337 -9.41 28.79 -0.90
CA VAL A 337 -9.24 27.38 -1.27
C VAL A 337 -10.25 26.54 -0.50
N VAL A 338 -11.19 25.93 -1.20
CA VAL A 338 -12.21 25.06 -0.63
C VAL A 338 -11.85 23.61 -0.91
N VAL A 339 -11.52 22.86 0.13
CA VAL A 339 -11.16 21.43 0.04
C VAL A 339 -12.40 20.59 0.41
N PRO A 340 -12.90 19.72 -0.49
CA PRO A 340 -14.02 18.86 -0.15
C PRO A 340 -13.57 17.83 0.89
N LEU A 341 -14.29 17.78 2.01
CA LEU A 341 -14.04 16.80 3.06
C LEU A 341 -14.42 15.38 2.55
N PRO A 342 -13.61 14.35 2.88
CA PRO A 342 -13.95 12.95 2.67
C PRO A 342 -15.36 12.62 3.17
N GLU A 343 -16.02 11.67 2.51
CA GLU A 343 -17.41 11.28 2.81
C GLU A 343 -17.60 10.86 4.28
N ALA A 344 -16.56 10.24 4.87
CA ALA A 344 -16.52 9.87 6.30
C ALA A 344 -16.58 11.07 7.27
N LEU A 345 -16.28 12.28 6.82
CA LEU A 345 -16.30 13.51 7.63
C LEU A 345 -17.59 14.32 7.44
N ARG A 346 -18.48 13.91 6.53
CA ARG A 346 -19.79 14.55 6.32
C ARG A 346 -20.83 14.19 7.39
N SER A 347 -20.49 13.29 8.32
CA SER A 347 -21.40 12.74 9.34
C SER A 347 -21.62 13.66 10.56
N GLY A 348 -21.54 14.98 10.40
CA GLY A 348 -21.91 15.95 11.45
C GLY A 348 -20.94 16.09 12.63
N LYS A 349 -19.68 15.64 12.51
CA LYS A 349 -18.64 15.86 13.53
C LYS A 349 -17.86 17.16 13.30
N ARG A 350 -17.42 17.81 14.37
CA ARG A 350 -16.63 19.05 14.28
C ARG A 350 -15.19 18.73 13.83
N VAL A 351 -14.60 19.59 13.00
CA VAL A 351 -13.25 19.40 12.41
C VAL A 351 -12.17 19.22 13.48
N GLU A 352 -12.35 19.87 14.64
CA GLU A 352 -11.47 19.79 15.81
C GLU A 352 -11.45 18.39 16.44
N GLU A 353 -12.58 17.67 16.41
CA GLU A 353 -12.72 16.31 16.97
C GLU A 353 -11.96 15.25 16.16
N LEU A 354 -11.47 15.62 14.97
CA LEU A 354 -10.76 14.75 14.05
C LEU A 354 -9.24 14.98 14.05
N GLY A 355 -8.75 15.85 14.95
CA GLY A 355 -7.32 16.10 15.13
C GLY A 355 -6.70 17.07 14.12
N TYR A 356 -7.53 17.79 13.34
CA TYR A 356 -7.06 18.84 12.44
C TYR A 356 -7.19 20.20 13.11
N TRP A 357 -6.08 20.96 13.12
CA TRP A 357 -6.03 22.32 13.69
C TRP A 357 -5.99 23.33 12.55
N VAL A 358 -6.86 24.34 12.61
CA VAL A 358 -6.77 25.52 11.74
C VAL A 358 -5.72 26.44 12.35
N ARG A 359 -4.72 26.82 11.56
CA ARG A 359 -3.69 27.78 11.97
C ARG A 359 -4.12 29.15 11.47
N ASP A 360 -4.50 30.03 12.39
CA ASP A 360 -4.77 31.42 12.06
C ASP A 360 -3.46 32.11 11.66
N HIS A 361 -3.52 32.88 10.56
CA HIS A 361 -2.44 33.74 10.09
C HIS A 361 -2.84 35.21 10.19
#